data_AF-A0AAE0TLT8-F1
#
_entry.id   AF-A0AAE0TLT8-F1
#
_cell.length_a   1.000
_cell.length_b   1.000
_cell.length_c   1.000
_cell.angle_alpha   90.00
_cell.angle_beta   90.00
_cell.angle_gamma   90.00
#
_symmetry.space_group_name_H-M   'P 1'
#
loop_
_entity.id
_entity.type
_entity.pdbx_description
1 polymer ?
#
loop_
_entity_poly.entity_id
_entity_poly.type
_entity_poly.pdbx_seq_one_letter_code
_entity_poly.pdbx_strand_id
1 'polypeptide(L)'
;MTGLIPLLQDNFAAIKILLNIVHGRTRRVPRQVDMPVLKQVVGLIDKYEFHEAAEVFTDMWFDFLQPTILKCQRQNLTSGILICSVLRRPSEYVSLTRRAIWETDCEFGDDDDGLVPYWIIQDIKSRRQAVLGEVVDTLSKLLGRYNGTQRVCHQDPNCDPLALGKLITGLTKIGLHPIPESSTIKSSIKALFSSIRSIELSPLCDCYPSNTRRKSYSWDQDAGNAHMDKELKSSLCKTEQDIDGLELRLDA
;
A
#
# COMPACT_ATOMS: atom_id res chain seq x y z
N MET A 1 37.02 -14.73 34.67
CA MET A 1 35.61 -14.79 34.22
C MET A 1 35.58 -14.42 32.75
N THR A 2 35.55 -15.41 31.86
CA THR A 2 35.35 -15.19 30.42
C THR A 2 33.88 -14.85 30.19
N GLY A 3 33.59 -13.57 30.08
CA GLY A 3 32.26 -13.07 29.71
C GLY A 3 31.98 -13.39 28.24
N LEU A 4 31.50 -14.59 27.97
CA LEU A 4 30.95 -14.93 26.67
C LEU A 4 29.58 -14.26 26.57
N ILE A 5 29.51 -13.14 25.85
CA ILE A 5 28.25 -12.56 25.38
C ILE A 5 27.79 -13.48 24.23
N PRO A 6 26.67 -14.22 24.37
CA PRO A 6 26.23 -15.12 23.33
C PRO A 6 25.66 -14.30 22.16
N LEU A 7 26.41 -14.19 21.05
CA LEU A 7 26.01 -13.52 19.80
C LEU A 7 25.07 -14.39 18.93
N LEU A 8 24.24 -15.22 19.56
CA LEU A 8 23.84 -16.54 19.05
C LEU A 8 22.95 -16.57 17.78
N GLN A 9 22.65 -15.43 17.15
CA GLN A 9 21.85 -15.34 15.92
C GLN A 9 22.32 -14.27 14.93
N ASP A 10 23.42 -13.55 15.21
CA ASP A 10 23.81 -12.40 14.39
C ASP A 10 24.67 -12.81 13.18
N ASN A 11 24.50 -12.14 12.05
CA ASN A 11 25.31 -12.38 10.86
C ASN A 11 26.78 -11.99 11.10
N PHE A 12 27.68 -12.97 11.14
CA PHE A 12 29.11 -12.76 11.42
C PHE A 12 29.79 -11.75 10.48
N ALA A 13 29.40 -11.70 9.21
CA ALA A 13 29.96 -10.75 8.26
C ALA A 13 29.55 -9.32 8.61
N ALA A 14 28.28 -9.11 8.94
CA ALA A 14 27.76 -7.81 9.38
C ALA A 14 28.35 -7.36 10.72
N ILE A 15 28.47 -8.25 11.71
CA ILE A 15 29.14 -7.96 12.98
C ILE A 15 30.58 -7.52 12.75
N LYS A 16 31.31 -8.24 11.88
CA LYS A 16 32.71 -7.89 11.58
C LYS A 16 32.83 -6.49 10.98
N ILE A 17 31.88 -6.10 10.12
CA ILE A 17 31.82 -4.74 9.58
C ILE A 17 31.58 -3.74 10.72
N LEU A 18 30.55 -3.95 11.54
CA LEU A 18 30.20 -3.06 12.66
C LEU A 18 31.34 -2.90 13.65
N LEU A 19 32.01 -3.99 14.05
CA LEU A 19 33.17 -3.94 14.93
C LEU A 19 34.35 -3.19 14.31
N ASN A 20 34.59 -3.33 13.01
CA ASN A 20 35.64 -2.54 12.34
C ASN A 20 35.31 -1.04 12.38
N ILE A 21 34.03 -0.67 12.29
CA ILE A 21 33.58 0.72 12.43
C ILE A 21 33.84 1.21 13.86
N VAL A 22 33.30 0.51 14.87
CA VAL A 22 33.41 0.88 16.30
C VAL A 22 34.88 0.97 16.76
N HIS A 23 35.75 0.10 16.23
CA HIS A 23 37.20 0.13 16.55
C HIS A 23 38.00 1.13 15.70
N GLY A 24 37.38 1.96 14.87
CA GLY A 24 38.06 2.95 14.03
C GLY A 24 38.94 2.34 12.93
N ARG A 25 38.74 1.06 12.59
CA ARG A 25 39.51 0.34 11.55
C ARG A 25 38.94 0.65 10.17
N THR A 26 38.84 1.93 9.84
CA THR A 26 38.16 2.45 8.64
C THR A 26 38.65 1.84 7.33
N ARG A 27 39.96 1.51 7.21
CA ARG A 27 40.54 0.80 6.05
C ARG A 27 39.99 -0.62 5.83
N ARG A 28 39.38 -1.23 6.84
CA ARG A 28 38.77 -2.57 6.79
C ARG A 28 37.25 -2.52 6.60
N VAL A 29 36.66 -1.33 6.58
CA VAL A 29 35.23 -1.14 6.33
C VAL A 29 35.02 -1.02 4.81
N PRO A 30 34.12 -1.82 4.21
CA PRO A 30 33.82 -1.71 2.79
C PRO A 30 33.34 -0.31 2.41
N ARG A 31 33.78 0.21 1.26
CA ARG A 31 33.30 1.50 0.73
C ARG A 31 31.93 1.42 0.08
N GLN A 32 31.57 0.22 -0.38
CA GLN A 32 30.27 -0.10 -0.97
C GLN A 32 29.81 -1.42 -0.38
N VAL A 33 28.51 -1.50 -0.16
CA VAL A 33 27.79 -2.71 0.26
C VAL A 33 26.55 -2.84 -0.60
N ASP A 34 25.98 -4.04 -0.66
CA ASP A 34 24.66 -4.24 -1.24
C ASP A 34 23.56 -4.04 -0.18
N MET A 35 22.31 -3.97 -0.65
CA MET A 35 21.15 -3.76 0.22
C MET A 35 20.99 -4.87 1.28
N PRO A 36 21.19 -6.18 1.00
CA PRO A 36 21.17 -7.22 2.02
C PRO A 36 22.22 -7.04 3.12
N VAL A 37 23.47 -6.69 2.78
CA VAL A 37 24.51 -6.42 3.78
C VAL A 37 24.15 -5.17 4.59
N LEU A 38 23.65 -4.10 3.95
CA LEU A 38 23.20 -2.92 4.66
C LEU A 38 22.07 -3.24 5.64
N LYS A 39 21.05 -4.03 5.24
CA LYS A 39 19.96 -4.48 6.12
C LYS A 39 20.51 -5.14 7.39
N GLN A 40 21.45 -6.07 7.22
CA GLN A 40 22.04 -6.81 8.34
C GLN A 40 22.87 -5.92 9.25
N VAL A 41 23.69 -5.01 8.69
CA VAL A 41 24.49 -4.07 9.48
C VAL A 41 23.58 -3.11 10.25
N VAL A 42 22.55 -2.57 9.60
CA VAL A 42 21.59 -1.65 10.21
C VAL A 42 20.79 -2.32 11.33
N GLY A 43 20.35 -3.57 11.15
CA GLY A 43 19.69 -4.32 12.22
C GLY A 43 20.58 -4.50 13.45
N LEU A 44 21.89 -4.68 13.27
CA LEU A 44 22.85 -4.72 14.38
C LEU A 44 23.09 -3.34 14.99
N ILE A 45 23.10 -2.27 14.19
CA ILE A 45 23.24 -0.89 14.68
C ILE A 45 22.07 -0.55 15.62
N ASP A 46 20.84 -0.88 15.21
CA ASP A 46 19.64 -0.68 16.01
C ASP A 46 19.70 -1.50 17.31
N LYS A 47 20.00 -2.80 17.20
CA LYS A 47 20.11 -3.73 18.33
C LYS A 47 21.14 -3.34 19.38
N TYR A 48 22.28 -2.78 18.96
CA TYR A 48 23.39 -2.44 19.85
C TYR A 48 23.58 -0.92 20.05
N GLU A 49 22.65 -0.11 19.55
CA GLU A 49 22.62 1.35 19.69
C GLU A 49 23.88 2.07 19.15
N PHE A 50 24.53 1.52 18.11
CA PHE A 50 25.76 2.09 17.54
C PHE A 50 25.52 3.13 16.43
N HIS A 51 24.42 3.89 16.51
CA HIS A 51 23.97 4.82 15.46
C HIS A 51 25.05 5.86 15.14
N GLU A 52 25.53 6.61 16.14
CA GLU A 52 26.52 7.68 15.95
C GLU A 52 27.87 7.16 15.43
N ALA A 53 28.31 6.00 15.95
CA ALA A 53 29.60 5.42 15.55
C ALA A 53 29.59 4.97 14.07
N ALA A 54 28.44 4.56 13.57
CA ALA A 54 28.28 4.03 12.21
C ALA A 54 27.83 5.07 11.17
N GLU A 55 27.35 6.24 11.61
CA GLU A 55 26.67 7.25 10.79
C GLU A 55 27.40 7.58 9.49
N VAL A 56 28.71 7.88 9.56
CA VAL A 56 29.51 8.25 8.37
C VAL A 56 29.52 7.16 7.30
N PHE A 57 29.52 5.88 7.71
CA PHE A 57 29.51 4.77 6.77
C PHE A 57 28.11 4.45 6.28
N THR A 58 27.12 4.47 7.16
CA THR A 58 25.73 4.21 6.79
C THR A 58 25.19 5.25 5.84
N ASP A 59 25.56 6.52 6.01
CA ASP A 59 25.16 7.61 5.11
C ASP A 59 25.77 7.43 3.72
N MET A 60 27.07 7.14 3.67
CA MET A 60 27.77 6.85 2.42
C MET A 60 27.14 5.67 1.67
N TRP A 61 26.82 4.59 2.37
CA TRP A 61 26.18 3.41 1.76
C TRP A 61 24.74 3.69 1.35
N PHE A 62 24.00 4.43 2.18
CA PHE A 62 22.62 4.81 1.88
C PHE A 62 22.54 5.66 0.63
N ASP A 63 23.35 6.71 0.51
CA ASP A 63 23.35 7.61 -0.65
C ASP A 63 23.62 6.84 -1.96
N PHE A 64 24.53 5.86 -1.92
CA PHE A 64 24.81 4.99 -3.05
C PHE A 64 23.64 4.05 -3.38
N LEU A 65 22.95 3.53 -2.35
CA LEU A 65 21.87 2.54 -2.50
C LEU A 65 20.48 3.17 -2.61
N GLN A 66 20.30 4.47 -2.34
CA GLN A 66 19.00 5.14 -2.26
C GLN A 66 18.12 4.87 -3.49
N PRO A 67 18.62 4.96 -4.75
CA PRO A 67 17.80 4.63 -5.92
C PRO A 67 17.34 3.17 -5.95
N THR A 68 18.21 2.25 -5.51
CA THR A 68 17.94 0.80 -5.44
C THR A 68 16.92 0.50 -4.35
N ILE A 69 17.04 1.14 -3.19
CA ILE A 69 16.11 1.01 -2.06
C ILE A 69 14.73 1.52 -2.48
N LEU A 70 14.63 2.72 -3.04
CA LEU A 70 13.35 3.32 -3.44
C LEU A 70 12.64 2.57 -4.57
N LYS A 71 13.37 1.85 -5.41
CA LYS A 71 12.84 1.04 -6.53
C LYS A 71 12.92 -0.47 -6.27
N CYS A 72 13.13 -0.88 -5.02
CA CYS A 72 13.27 -2.29 -4.69
C CYS A 72 12.01 -3.08 -5.05
N GLN A 73 12.17 -4.37 -5.33
CA GLN A 73 11.04 -5.27 -5.58
C GLN A 73 10.23 -5.49 -4.30
N ARG A 74 8.98 -5.98 -4.42
CA ARG A 74 8.04 -6.09 -3.29
C ARG A 74 8.59 -6.87 -2.10
N GLN A 75 9.31 -7.96 -2.36
CA GLN A 75 9.93 -8.82 -1.33
C GLN A 75 11.08 -8.13 -0.57
N ASN A 76 11.60 -7.01 -1.09
CA ASN A 76 12.67 -6.24 -0.46
C ASN A 76 12.14 -4.97 0.23
N LEU A 77 10.82 -4.75 0.27
CA LEU A 77 10.23 -3.57 0.90
C LEU A 77 10.48 -3.54 2.40
N THR A 78 10.34 -4.67 3.10
CA THR A 78 10.64 -4.80 4.54
C THR A 78 12.07 -4.34 4.85
N SER A 79 13.04 -4.77 4.03
CA SER A 79 14.44 -4.40 4.16
C SER A 79 14.66 -2.90 3.94
N GLY A 80 14.04 -2.31 2.91
CA GLY A 80 14.14 -0.88 2.65
C GLY A 80 13.51 -0.04 3.78
N ILE A 81 12.35 -0.47 4.27
CA ILE A 81 11.64 0.21 5.37
C ILE A 81 12.48 0.17 6.65
N LEU A 82 13.07 -0.98 7.00
CA LEU A 82 14.00 -1.08 8.13
C LEU A 82 15.17 -0.12 7.99
N ILE A 83 15.84 -0.14 6.82
CA ILE A 83 16.99 0.71 6.56
C ILE A 83 16.61 2.19 6.75
N CYS A 84 15.52 2.64 6.13
CA CYS A 84 15.08 4.03 6.26
C CYS A 84 14.60 4.37 7.68
N SER A 85 14.05 3.41 8.41
CA SER A 85 13.61 3.60 9.78
C SER A 85 14.77 3.86 10.73
N VAL A 86 15.77 2.97 10.71
CA VAL A 86 16.92 3.04 11.62
C VAL A 86 17.87 4.18 11.23
N LEU A 87 18.10 4.39 9.93
CA LEU A 87 18.97 5.48 9.43
C LEU A 87 18.28 6.85 9.40
N ARG A 88 17.08 6.97 9.96
CA ARG A 88 16.32 8.22 10.06
C ARG A 88 16.15 8.95 8.71
N ARG A 89 15.64 8.23 7.70
CA ARG A 89 15.35 8.73 6.34
C ARG A 89 13.84 8.87 6.13
N PRO A 90 13.20 9.94 6.65
CA PRO A 90 11.74 10.04 6.72
C PRO A 90 11.06 10.08 5.35
N SER A 91 11.60 10.81 4.37
CA SER A 91 11.03 10.90 3.01
C SER A 91 10.95 9.54 2.31
N GLU A 92 12.03 8.76 2.41
CA GLU A 92 12.14 7.44 1.81
C GLU A 92 11.31 6.43 2.58
N TYR A 93 11.26 6.54 3.91
CA TYR A 93 10.40 5.72 4.76
C TYR A 93 8.92 5.89 4.39
N VAL A 94 8.43 7.13 4.26
CA VAL A 94 7.05 7.42 3.82
C VAL A 94 6.79 6.82 2.43
N SER A 95 7.70 7.02 1.49
CA SER A 95 7.57 6.47 0.13
C SER A 95 7.49 4.94 0.11
N LEU A 96 8.37 4.25 0.85
CA LEU A 96 8.40 2.79 0.90
C LEU A 96 7.22 2.19 1.64
N THR A 97 6.79 2.78 2.75
CA THR A 97 5.61 2.32 3.49
C THR A 97 4.33 2.54 2.69
N ARG A 98 4.21 3.66 1.95
CA ARG A 98 3.11 3.86 0.99
C ARG A 98 3.08 2.77 -0.08
N ARG A 99 4.24 2.42 -0.65
CA ARG A 99 4.37 1.32 -1.61
C ARG A 99 3.99 -0.02 -0.99
N ALA A 100 4.38 -0.28 0.26
CA ALA A 100 3.97 -1.49 0.97
C ALA A 100 2.45 -1.55 1.10
N ILE A 101 1.81 -0.51 1.62
CA ILE A 101 0.34 -0.44 1.76
C ILE A 101 -0.37 -0.72 0.43
N TRP A 102 0.13 -0.14 -0.67
CA TRP A 102 -0.49 -0.23 -2.00
C TRP A 102 -0.25 -1.56 -2.72
N GLU A 103 0.98 -2.07 -2.69
CA GLU A 103 1.44 -3.12 -3.61
C GLU A 103 1.49 -4.52 -3.00
N THR A 104 1.52 -4.64 -1.67
CA THR A 104 1.65 -5.94 -0.98
C THR A 104 0.29 -6.49 -0.52
N ASP A 105 0.28 -7.80 -0.25
CA ASP A 105 -0.89 -8.55 0.19
C ASP A 105 -0.95 -8.66 1.72
N CYS A 106 -1.86 -9.50 2.24
CA CYS A 106 -2.02 -9.71 3.68
C CYS A 106 -0.81 -10.36 4.37
N GLU A 107 0.07 -11.02 3.61
CA GLU A 107 1.22 -11.78 4.12
C GLU A 107 2.47 -10.91 4.27
N PHE A 108 2.37 -9.61 4.02
CA PHE A 108 3.48 -8.67 4.14
C PHE A 108 4.19 -8.77 5.50
N GLY A 109 5.48 -9.10 5.47
CA GLY A 109 6.32 -9.19 6.67
C GLY A 109 6.26 -10.53 7.40
N ASP A 110 5.49 -11.52 6.91
CA ASP A 110 5.43 -12.85 7.52
C ASP A 110 6.72 -13.66 7.29
N ASP A 111 7.51 -13.28 6.29
CA ASP A 111 8.82 -13.86 5.94
C ASP A 111 10.02 -13.09 6.51
N ASP A 112 9.79 -12.04 7.32
CA ASP A 112 10.88 -11.26 7.89
C ASP A 112 11.69 -12.04 8.94
N ASP A 113 12.99 -11.76 8.98
CA ASP A 113 13.95 -12.38 9.91
C ASP A 113 13.87 -11.82 11.34
N GLY A 114 12.83 -11.02 11.65
CA GLY A 114 12.59 -10.41 12.95
C GLY A 114 13.40 -9.14 13.17
N LEU A 115 14.10 -8.64 12.15
CA LEU A 115 14.84 -7.38 12.22
C LEU A 115 13.91 -6.16 12.10
N VAL A 116 12.77 -6.30 11.41
CA VAL A 116 11.79 -5.21 11.32
C VAL A 116 10.96 -5.18 12.60
N PRO A 117 10.88 -4.03 13.29
CA PRO A 117 10.00 -3.91 14.45
C PRO A 117 8.55 -4.27 14.10
N TYR A 118 7.95 -5.15 14.90
CA TYR A 118 6.60 -5.68 14.68
C TYR A 118 5.55 -4.58 14.47
N TRP A 119 5.66 -3.47 15.20
CA TRP A 119 4.72 -2.35 15.10
C TRP A 119 4.72 -1.68 13.72
N ILE A 120 5.85 -1.66 12.99
CA ILE A 120 5.90 -1.13 11.62
C ILE A 120 5.07 -2.01 10.69
N ILE A 121 5.27 -3.34 10.77
CA ILE A 121 4.50 -4.30 9.97
C ILE A 121 3.01 -4.20 10.32
N GLN A 122 2.69 -4.11 11.62
CA GLN A 122 1.32 -3.98 12.11
C GLN A 122 0.66 -2.68 11.61
N ASP A 123 1.36 -1.55 11.65
CA ASP A 123 0.83 -0.25 11.18
C ASP A 123 0.54 -0.30 9.67
N ILE A 124 1.43 -0.91 8.88
CA ILE A 124 1.22 -1.14 7.44
C ILE A 124 0.00 -2.02 7.19
N LYS A 125 -0.10 -3.17 7.88
CA LYS A 125 -1.25 -4.08 7.75
C LYS A 125 -2.55 -3.41 8.16
N SER A 126 -2.54 -2.63 9.23
CA SER A 126 -3.70 -1.88 9.74
C SER A 126 -4.15 -0.81 8.75
N ARG A 127 -3.21 -0.03 8.20
CA ARG A 127 -3.53 0.98 7.18
C ARG A 127 -4.09 0.34 5.91
N ARG A 128 -3.53 -0.80 5.48
CA ARG A 128 -4.06 -1.58 4.35
C ARG A 128 -5.49 -2.02 4.61
N GLN A 129 -5.78 -2.57 5.79
CA GLN A 129 -7.12 -3.02 6.16
C GLN A 129 -8.14 -1.86 6.21
N ALA A 130 -7.72 -0.68 6.68
CA ALA A 130 -8.57 0.52 6.68
C ALA A 130 -8.99 0.91 5.25
N VAL A 131 -8.03 1.00 4.33
CA VAL A 131 -8.30 1.33 2.92
C VAL A 131 -9.21 0.28 2.27
N LEU A 132 -8.98 -1.00 2.53
CA LEU A 132 -9.86 -2.07 2.05
C LEU A 132 -11.27 -1.95 2.63
N GLY A 133 -11.39 -1.54 3.90
CA GLY A 133 -12.67 -1.25 4.54
C GLY A 133 -13.45 -0.14 3.84
N GLU A 134 -12.79 0.96 3.47
CA GLU A 134 -13.41 2.06 2.72
C GLU A 134 -13.95 1.61 1.36
N VAL A 135 -13.22 0.75 0.67
CA VAL A 135 -13.63 0.20 -0.64
C VAL A 135 -14.84 -0.71 -0.49
N VAL A 136 -14.80 -1.62 0.49
CA VAL A 136 -15.90 -2.53 0.84
C VAL A 136 -17.17 -1.75 1.21
N ASP A 137 -17.03 -0.70 2.02
CA ASP A 137 -18.13 0.19 2.40
C ASP A 137 -18.70 0.95 1.19
N THR A 138 -17.82 1.45 0.30
CA THR A 138 -18.24 2.10 -0.95
C THR A 138 -19.05 1.14 -1.83
N LEU A 139 -18.59 -0.10 -2.01
CA LEU A 139 -19.31 -1.12 -2.78
C LEU A 139 -20.66 -1.48 -2.14
N SER A 140 -20.70 -1.60 -0.81
CA SER A 140 -21.92 -1.88 -0.04
C SER A 140 -22.95 -0.77 -0.20
N LYS A 141 -22.52 0.50 -0.11
CA LYS A 141 -23.37 1.68 -0.33
C LYS A 141 -23.93 1.73 -1.75
N LEU A 142 -23.10 1.43 -2.76
CA LEU A 142 -23.55 1.37 -4.16
C LEU A 142 -24.59 0.26 -4.37
N LEU A 143 -24.35 -0.95 -3.87
CA LEU A 143 -25.33 -2.04 -3.94
C LEU A 143 -26.65 -1.66 -3.26
N GLY A 144 -26.60 -1.10 -2.05
CA GLY A 144 -27.79 -0.67 -1.32
C GLY A 144 -28.58 0.41 -2.05
N ARG A 145 -27.88 1.40 -2.64
CA ARG A 145 -28.49 2.50 -3.37
C ARG A 145 -29.22 2.04 -4.64
N TYR A 146 -28.62 1.15 -5.42
CA TYR A 146 -29.22 0.65 -6.67
C TYR A 146 -30.24 -0.48 -6.46
N ASN A 147 -30.24 -1.15 -5.31
CA ASN A 147 -31.26 -2.11 -4.91
C ASN A 147 -32.49 -1.45 -4.24
N GLY A 148 -32.43 -0.14 -3.98
CA GLY A 148 -33.50 0.60 -3.32
C GLY A 148 -34.71 0.88 -4.21
N THR A 149 -35.78 1.41 -3.60
CA THR A 149 -37.00 1.82 -4.32
C THR A 149 -36.86 3.17 -5.03
N GLN A 150 -35.82 3.94 -4.71
CA GLN A 150 -35.56 5.25 -5.30
C GLN A 150 -34.74 5.09 -6.59
N ARG A 151 -35.26 5.61 -7.70
CA ARG A 151 -34.53 5.62 -8.97
C ARG A 151 -33.36 6.60 -8.91
N VAL A 152 -32.20 6.16 -9.37
CA VAL A 152 -30.98 6.95 -9.51
C VAL A 152 -30.90 7.53 -10.91
N CYS A 153 -31.21 6.74 -11.95
CA CYS A 153 -31.28 7.22 -13.33
C CYS A 153 -32.72 7.63 -13.69
N HIS A 154 -32.89 8.88 -14.12
CA HIS A 154 -34.18 9.40 -14.59
C HIS A 154 -34.35 9.33 -16.12
N GLN A 155 -33.32 8.91 -16.86
CA GLN A 155 -33.35 8.86 -18.32
C GLN A 155 -33.96 7.57 -18.87
N ASP A 156 -33.69 6.42 -18.24
CA ASP A 156 -34.22 5.13 -18.65
C ASP A 156 -34.54 4.27 -17.40
N PRO A 157 -35.78 3.74 -17.25
CA PRO A 157 -36.18 2.95 -16.08
C PRO A 157 -35.43 1.62 -15.93
N ASN A 158 -34.84 1.09 -17.00
CA ASN A 158 -34.06 -0.15 -16.99
C ASN A 158 -32.56 0.08 -16.73
N CYS A 159 -32.13 1.34 -16.63
CA CYS A 159 -30.72 1.66 -16.37
C CYS A 159 -30.26 1.17 -15.00
N ASP A 160 -31.03 1.42 -13.93
CA ASP A 160 -30.66 1.04 -12.57
C ASP A 160 -30.65 -0.50 -12.37
N PRO A 161 -31.70 -1.26 -12.78
CA PRO A 161 -31.69 -2.72 -12.67
C PRO A 161 -30.55 -3.37 -13.46
N LEU A 162 -30.26 -2.86 -14.67
CA LEU A 162 -29.16 -3.40 -15.48
C LEU A 162 -27.80 -3.09 -14.83
N ALA A 163 -27.59 -1.87 -14.35
CA ALA A 163 -26.35 -1.50 -13.65
C ALA A 163 -26.13 -2.37 -12.41
N LEU A 164 -27.18 -2.60 -11.61
CA LEU A 164 -27.13 -3.50 -10.46
C LEU A 164 -26.75 -4.93 -10.87
N GLY A 165 -27.38 -5.47 -11.91
CA GLY A 165 -27.07 -6.80 -12.43
C GLY A 165 -25.62 -6.92 -12.93
N LYS A 166 -25.12 -5.91 -13.65
CA LYS A 166 -23.72 -5.85 -14.11
C LYS A 166 -22.75 -5.77 -12.92
N LEU A 167 -23.07 -4.98 -11.89
CA LEU A 167 -22.24 -4.86 -10.69
C LEU A 167 -22.18 -6.17 -9.91
N ILE A 168 -23.32 -6.79 -9.59
CA ILE A 168 -23.36 -8.08 -8.88
C ILE A 168 -22.59 -9.14 -9.66
N THR A 169 -22.82 -9.23 -10.97
CA THR A 169 -22.11 -10.19 -11.84
C THR A 169 -20.61 -9.91 -11.86
N GLY A 170 -20.21 -8.65 -11.95
CA GLY A 170 -18.81 -8.23 -11.91
C GLY A 170 -18.12 -8.57 -10.58
N LEU A 171 -18.76 -8.23 -9.46
CA LEU A 171 -18.28 -8.53 -8.11
C LEU A 171 -18.18 -10.03 -7.87
N THR A 172 -19.14 -10.81 -8.37
CA THR A 172 -19.11 -12.29 -8.29
C THR A 172 -17.90 -12.85 -9.04
N LYS A 173 -17.60 -12.35 -10.24
CA LYS A 173 -16.44 -12.79 -11.04
C LYS A 173 -15.10 -12.54 -10.34
N ILE A 174 -15.00 -11.47 -9.57
CA ILE A 174 -13.77 -11.11 -8.83
C ILE A 174 -13.77 -11.62 -7.38
N GLY A 175 -14.79 -12.38 -6.96
CA GLY A 175 -14.87 -12.98 -5.62
C GLY A 175 -15.23 -12.01 -4.48
N LEU A 176 -15.85 -10.86 -4.80
CA LEU A 176 -16.31 -9.86 -3.82
C LEU A 176 -17.83 -9.89 -3.58
N HIS A 177 -18.54 -10.91 -4.07
CA HIS A 177 -19.98 -11.08 -3.81
C HIS A 177 -20.26 -12.45 -3.16
N PRO A 178 -20.98 -12.52 -2.03
CA PRO A 178 -21.45 -11.40 -1.20
C PRO A 178 -20.30 -10.52 -0.71
N ILE A 179 -20.59 -9.25 -0.39
CA ILE A 179 -19.54 -8.30 0.03
C ILE A 179 -18.80 -8.86 1.25
N PRO A 180 -17.49 -9.11 1.15
CA PRO A 180 -16.72 -9.71 2.24
C PRO A 180 -16.30 -8.67 3.28
N GLU A 181 -15.93 -9.14 4.48
CA GLU A 181 -15.21 -8.30 5.44
C GLU A 181 -13.81 -7.96 4.90
N SER A 182 -13.34 -6.73 5.15
CA SER A 182 -12.03 -6.26 4.65
C SER A 182 -10.85 -7.11 5.14
N SER A 183 -10.98 -7.74 6.32
CA SER A 183 -10.01 -8.68 6.91
C SER A 183 -9.79 -9.94 6.07
N THR A 184 -10.79 -10.37 5.30
CA THR A 184 -10.74 -11.59 4.48
C THR A 184 -10.11 -11.36 3.10
N ILE A 185 -9.93 -10.09 2.71
CA ILE A 185 -9.35 -9.73 1.41
C ILE A 185 -7.83 -9.91 1.47
N LYS A 186 -7.38 -10.97 0.81
CA LYS A 186 -5.96 -11.34 0.74
C LYS A 186 -5.17 -10.52 -0.28
N SER A 187 -5.77 -10.13 -1.40
CA SER A 187 -5.08 -9.42 -2.47
C SER A 187 -4.53 -8.05 -2.05
N SER A 188 -3.55 -7.53 -2.80
CA SER A 188 -3.11 -6.14 -2.64
C SER A 188 -4.18 -5.14 -3.09
N ILE A 189 -4.11 -3.91 -2.56
CA ILE A 189 -5.04 -2.84 -2.91
C ILE A 189 -4.94 -2.54 -4.41
N LYS A 190 -3.71 -2.46 -4.95
CA LYS A 190 -3.45 -2.27 -6.37
C LYS A 190 -4.16 -3.31 -7.24
N ALA A 191 -4.04 -4.60 -6.90
CA ALA A 191 -4.69 -5.68 -7.65
C ALA A 191 -6.22 -5.58 -7.56
N LEU A 192 -6.76 -5.34 -6.35
CA LEU A 192 -8.19 -5.18 -6.12
C LEU A 192 -8.76 -4.02 -6.95
N PHE A 193 -8.10 -2.87 -6.95
CA PHE A 193 -8.53 -1.69 -7.70
C PHE A 193 -8.53 -1.96 -9.20
N SER A 194 -7.49 -2.61 -9.72
CA SER A 194 -7.46 -3.04 -11.12
C SER A 194 -8.62 -3.98 -11.46
N SER A 195 -8.92 -4.95 -10.60
CA SER A 195 -10.05 -5.86 -10.78
C SER A 195 -11.40 -5.14 -10.76
N ILE A 196 -11.64 -4.24 -9.80
CA ILE A 196 -12.90 -3.47 -9.72
C ILE A 196 -13.05 -2.55 -10.94
N ARG A 197 -11.97 -1.87 -11.37
CA ARG A 197 -11.98 -1.00 -12.56
C ARG A 197 -12.23 -1.74 -13.87
N SER A 198 -12.00 -3.05 -13.91
CA SER A 198 -12.27 -3.89 -15.08
C SER A 198 -13.75 -4.27 -15.24
N ILE A 199 -14.60 -4.01 -14.24
CA ILE A 199 -16.03 -4.31 -14.32
C ILE A 199 -16.70 -3.33 -15.30
N GLU A 200 -17.34 -3.87 -16.31
CA GLU A 200 -18.02 -3.06 -17.32
C GLU A 200 -19.37 -2.55 -16.79
N LEU A 201 -19.43 -1.29 -16.35
CA LEU A 201 -20.62 -0.67 -15.75
C LEU A 201 -21.29 0.38 -16.65
N SER A 202 -21.03 0.32 -17.97
CA SER A 202 -21.64 1.23 -18.95
C SER A 202 -23.16 1.33 -18.76
N PRO A 203 -23.72 2.53 -18.55
CA PRO A 203 -25.15 2.71 -18.29
C PRO A 203 -25.94 2.57 -19.59
N LEU A 204 -27.16 2.04 -19.49
CA LEU A 204 -28.00 1.75 -20.65
C LEU A 204 -28.32 3.02 -21.46
N CYS A 205 -28.61 4.12 -20.78
CA CYS A 205 -28.96 5.41 -21.39
C CYS A 205 -27.81 6.04 -22.19
N ASP A 206 -26.55 5.74 -21.87
CA ASP A 206 -25.40 6.20 -22.65
C ASP A 206 -25.18 5.32 -23.91
N CYS A 207 -25.48 4.02 -23.81
CA CYS A 207 -25.34 3.09 -24.93
C CYS A 207 -26.45 3.25 -25.97
N TYR A 208 -27.66 3.59 -25.53
CA TYR A 208 -28.84 3.73 -26.38
C TYR A 208 -29.57 5.03 -26.05
N PRO A 209 -29.07 6.20 -26.51
CA PRO A 209 -29.76 7.46 -26.31
C PRO A 209 -31.11 7.39 -27.03
N SER A 210 -32.20 7.37 -26.26
CA SER A 210 -33.55 7.33 -26.81
C SER A 210 -33.79 8.56 -27.70
N ASN A 211 -34.09 8.34 -28.98
CA ASN A 211 -34.32 9.39 -29.99
C ASN A 211 -35.65 10.18 -29.78
N THR A 212 -36.29 10.05 -28.61
CA THR A 212 -37.61 10.59 -28.27
C THR A 212 -37.55 11.83 -27.39
N ARG A 213 -36.69 12.80 -27.71
CA ARG A 213 -36.89 14.19 -27.27
C ARG A 213 -36.94 15.13 -28.47
N ARG A 214 -38.16 15.54 -28.82
CA ARG A 214 -38.39 16.89 -29.37
C ARG A 214 -37.57 17.85 -28.49
N LYS A 215 -36.70 18.64 -29.12
CA LYS A 215 -35.92 19.70 -28.48
C LYS A 215 -36.89 20.67 -27.79
N SER A 216 -37.19 20.43 -26.52
CA SER A 216 -37.63 21.49 -25.62
C SER A 216 -36.37 22.17 -25.15
N TYR A 217 -36.17 23.40 -25.62
CA TYR A 217 -35.14 24.30 -25.12
C TYR A 217 -35.50 24.64 -23.67
N SER A 218 -35.09 23.80 -22.73
CA SER A 218 -35.08 24.10 -21.31
C SER A 218 -33.63 24.17 -20.89
N TRP A 219 -33.13 25.38 -20.72
CA TRP A 219 -31.92 25.69 -19.97
C TRP A 219 -32.19 25.34 -18.51
N ASP A 220 -32.03 24.07 -18.15
CA ASP A 220 -31.84 23.56 -16.78
C ASP A 220 -31.95 22.03 -16.80
N GLN A 221 -30.81 21.34 -16.99
CA GLN A 221 -30.64 19.94 -16.58
C GLN A 221 -29.17 19.49 -16.68
N ASP A 222 -28.26 20.25 -16.08
CA ASP A 222 -27.05 19.70 -15.46
C ASP A 222 -27.37 19.15 -14.05
N ALA A 223 -28.55 18.55 -13.88
CA ALA A 223 -28.81 17.68 -12.75
C ALA A 223 -27.99 16.41 -13.01
N GLY A 224 -26.73 16.44 -12.53
CA GLY A 224 -25.70 15.45 -12.83
C GLY A 224 -26.23 14.02 -12.77
N ASN A 225 -26.25 13.34 -13.92
CA ASN A 225 -26.54 11.92 -13.96
C ASN A 225 -25.43 11.17 -13.21
N ALA A 226 -25.71 10.77 -11.98
CA ALA A 226 -24.84 9.89 -11.20
C ALA A 226 -24.93 8.48 -11.79
N HIS A 227 -24.07 8.18 -12.76
CA HIS A 227 -23.90 6.81 -13.26
C HIS A 227 -22.93 6.05 -12.36
N MET A 228 -23.28 4.81 -12.04
CA MET A 228 -22.52 3.91 -11.17
C MET A 228 -21.05 3.82 -11.56
N ASP A 229 -20.74 3.74 -12.85
CA ASP A 229 -19.36 3.67 -13.35
C ASP A 229 -18.54 4.92 -12.96
N LYS A 230 -19.10 6.11 -13.18
CA LYS A 230 -18.44 7.38 -12.86
C LYS A 230 -18.28 7.54 -11.35
N GLU A 231 -19.32 7.22 -10.59
CA GLU A 231 -19.33 7.28 -9.14
C GLU A 231 -18.28 6.33 -8.52
N LEU A 232 -18.27 5.06 -8.96
CA LEU A 232 -17.31 4.07 -8.49
C LEU A 232 -15.87 4.47 -8.84
N LYS A 233 -15.61 4.86 -10.08
CA LYS A 233 -14.27 5.30 -10.51
C LYS A 233 -13.79 6.54 -9.74
N SER A 234 -14.67 7.52 -9.53
CA SER A 234 -14.33 8.72 -8.76
C SER A 234 -14.05 8.41 -7.29
N SER A 235 -14.82 7.51 -6.69
CA SER A 235 -14.62 7.08 -5.30
C SER A 235 -13.29 6.34 -5.14
N LEU A 236 -12.99 5.39 -6.03
CA LEU A 236 -11.69 4.71 -6.04
C LEU A 236 -10.52 5.68 -6.28
N CYS A 237 -10.69 6.68 -7.15
CA CYS A 237 -9.64 7.68 -7.39
C CYS A 237 -9.33 8.50 -6.13
N LYS A 238 -10.37 8.92 -5.39
CA LYS A 238 -10.21 9.62 -4.11
C LYS A 238 -9.51 8.73 -3.09
N THR A 239 -9.99 7.51 -2.89
CA THR A 239 -9.36 6.55 -1.98
C THR A 239 -7.89 6.31 -2.35
N GLU A 240 -7.54 6.19 -3.63
CA GLU A 240 -6.14 6.02 -4.07
C GLU A 240 -5.27 7.25 -3.76
N GLN A 241 -5.82 8.46 -3.88
CA GLN A 241 -5.12 9.71 -3.55
C GLN A 241 -4.88 9.86 -2.04
N ASP A 242 -5.81 9.38 -1.22
CA ASP A 242 -5.75 9.45 0.24
C ASP A 242 -4.83 8.37 0.87
N ILE A 243 -4.31 7.44 0.06
CA ILE A 243 -3.29 6.47 0.51
C ILE A 243 -1.96 7.20 0.63
N ASP A 244 -1.56 7.40 1.89
CA ASP A 244 -0.26 7.93 2.26
C ASP A 244 0.59 6.89 3.02
N GLY A 245 1.89 7.14 3.08
CA GLY A 245 2.83 6.35 3.86
C GLY A 245 2.74 6.62 5.36
N LEU A 246 3.50 5.86 6.13
CA LEU A 246 3.61 6.07 7.57
C LEU A 246 4.65 7.15 7.87
N GLU A 247 4.35 8.01 8.83
CA GLU A 247 5.34 8.95 9.36
C GLU A 247 6.37 8.20 10.22
N LEU A 248 7.63 8.61 10.10
CA LEU A 248 8.70 8.04 10.89
C LEU A 248 8.63 8.57 12.33
N ARG A 249 8.53 7.68 13.31
CA ARG A 249 8.57 8.06 14.74
C ARG A 249 10.01 8.38 15.14
N LEU A 250 10.27 9.63 15.50
CA LEU A 250 11.62 10.09 15.88
C LEU A 250 11.97 9.85 17.35
N ASP A 251 10.97 9.53 18.19
CA ASP A 251 11.07 9.52 19.66
C ASP A 251 11.03 8.10 20.27
N ALA A 252 11.79 7.16 19.72
CA ALA A 252 12.03 5.84 20.33
C ALA A 252 13.52 5.60 20.46
#